data_AF-A0A351MQY8-F1
#
_entry.id   AF-A0A351MQY8-F1
#
_cell.length_a   1.000
_cell.length_b   1.000
_cell.length_c   1.000
_cell.angle_alpha   90.00
_cell.angle_beta   90.00
_cell.angle_gamma   90.00
#
_symmetry.space_group_name_H-M   'P 1'
#
loop_
_entity.id
_entity.type
_entity.pdbx_description
1 polymer ?
#
loop_
_entity_poly.entity_id
_entity_poly.type
_entity_poly.pdbx_seq_one_letter_code
_entity_poly.pdbx_strand_id
1 'polypeptide(L)'
;MHVVLLLFTAITIRAAIDPATVVVVFTEGDPESQKLAAGYAQLRRIPAHNCIGLKMPSPARESLSWTEYARDILNPLRSALLERKLLAGKLAPETDNLGRRSLTLTEDPRVRWIILCRGLPWRIHRNSGADGKMFGPSPISEAASIDSELCLLATEDNAPNGPAPNPWYGLSGNTDPKESSRFIRTARLDGPTLAGVERSLGRMYQAEKLGLRGRAYIDQGGPYAEGDTWFSRSASICRTLGFPTDVETSKDVISTDVRFDAPAFYFGWYTQKPKGKLAEPGTLLAPGAIALHLHSFSGQALHDPINGWTAALVEAGAALTFGNVDEPYLTLTVRPDVLMHELALGNCAGEAAWKATPVMSWMGVIIGDPFYQPFTHDIPQQLADLSQKPDNL
;
A
#
# COMPACT_ATOMS: atom_id res chain seq x y z
N MET A 1 -1.42 37.43 -37.89
CA MET A 1 -1.47 36.00 -37.51
C MET A 1 -1.84 35.93 -36.03
N HIS A 2 -3.09 35.63 -35.71
CA HIS A 2 -3.54 35.46 -34.32
C HIS A 2 -3.33 33.98 -33.95
N VAL A 3 -2.41 33.70 -33.03
CA VAL A 3 -2.22 32.36 -32.48
C VAL A 3 -3.30 32.15 -31.43
N VAL A 4 -4.28 31.32 -31.76
CA VAL A 4 -5.29 30.82 -30.81
C VAL A 4 -4.65 29.70 -30.01
N LEU A 5 -4.38 29.97 -28.74
CA LEU A 5 -3.91 28.97 -27.77
C LEU A 5 -5.12 28.12 -27.34
N LEU A 6 -5.27 26.94 -27.93
CA LEU A 6 -6.26 25.95 -27.50
C LEU A 6 -5.80 25.30 -26.18
N LEU A 7 -6.35 25.79 -25.07
CA LEU A 7 -6.30 25.11 -23.78
C LEU A 7 -7.18 23.84 -23.86
N PHE A 8 -6.55 22.69 -24.07
CA PHE A 8 -7.19 21.41 -23.85
C PHE A 8 -7.33 21.17 -22.34
N THR A 9 -8.46 21.54 -21.76
CA THR A 9 -8.90 20.96 -20.48
C THR A 9 -9.33 19.53 -20.76
N ALA A 10 -8.40 18.58 -20.64
CA ALA A 10 -8.73 17.17 -20.56
C ALA A 10 -9.51 16.93 -19.26
N ILE A 11 -10.83 16.89 -19.34
CA ILE A 11 -11.67 16.38 -18.26
C ILE A 11 -11.45 14.87 -18.24
N THR A 12 -10.46 14.41 -17.49
CA THR A 12 -10.33 13.00 -17.14
C THR A 12 -11.50 12.68 -16.22
N ILE A 13 -12.52 12.00 -16.77
CA ILE A 13 -13.59 11.39 -16.00
C ILE A 13 -12.92 10.30 -15.16
N ARG A 14 -12.53 10.64 -13.92
CA ARG A 14 -12.02 9.68 -12.94
C ARG A 14 -13.14 8.68 -12.63
N ALA A 15 -12.89 7.40 -12.87
CA ALA A 15 -13.77 6.36 -12.37
C ALA A 15 -13.70 6.38 -10.84
N ALA A 16 -14.73 6.92 -10.20
CA ALA A 16 -14.85 6.84 -8.75
C ALA A 16 -14.99 5.37 -8.34
N ILE A 17 -14.27 4.95 -7.30
CA ILE A 17 -14.42 3.61 -6.73
C ILE A 17 -15.88 3.38 -6.34
N ASP A 18 -16.45 2.25 -6.75
CA ASP A 18 -17.75 1.80 -6.26
C ASP A 18 -17.58 1.19 -4.86
N PRO A 19 -18.09 1.84 -3.78
CA PRO A 19 -17.94 1.33 -2.41
C PRO A 19 -18.54 -0.06 -2.22
N ALA A 20 -19.50 -0.47 -3.04
CA ALA A 20 -20.09 -1.81 -2.98
C ALA A 20 -19.11 -2.93 -3.36
N THR A 21 -18.01 -2.59 -4.03
CA THR A 21 -16.94 -3.52 -4.44
C THR A 21 -15.78 -3.60 -3.43
N VAL A 22 -15.85 -2.84 -2.34
CA VAL A 22 -14.77 -2.75 -1.34
C VAL A 22 -15.16 -3.52 -0.09
N VAL A 23 -14.24 -4.32 0.43
CA VAL A 23 -14.39 -5.08 1.69
C VAL A 23 -13.43 -4.53 2.72
N VAL A 24 -13.90 -4.39 3.97
CA VAL A 24 -13.08 -4.01 5.11
C VAL A 24 -13.01 -5.21 6.05
N VAL A 25 -11.81 -5.70 6.34
CA VAL A 25 -11.58 -6.85 7.21
C VAL A 25 -10.95 -6.38 8.51
N PHE A 26 -11.47 -6.86 9.64
CA PHE A 26 -11.04 -6.47 10.97
C PHE A 26 -11.02 -7.66 11.92
N THR A 27 -10.40 -7.50 13.09
CA THR A 27 -10.36 -8.53 14.13
C THR A 27 -11.62 -8.46 14.99
N GLU A 28 -12.42 -9.52 14.96
CA GLU A 28 -13.65 -9.63 15.77
C GLU A 28 -13.30 -9.65 17.27
N GLY A 29 -13.94 -8.79 18.05
CA GLY A 29 -13.71 -8.68 19.50
C GLY A 29 -12.54 -7.79 19.90
N ASP A 30 -11.79 -7.23 18.95
CA ASP A 30 -10.78 -6.18 19.19
C ASP A 30 -11.44 -4.78 19.03
N PRO A 31 -11.58 -4.00 20.12
CA PRO A 31 -12.23 -2.69 20.06
C PRO A 31 -11.52 -1.68 19.15
N GLU A 32 -10.19 -1.71 19.06
CA GLU A 32 -9.44 -0.78 18.21
C GLU A 32 -9.64 -1.12 16.73
N SER A 33 -9.55 -2.41 16.40
CA SER A 33 -9.76 -2.91 15.04
C SER A 33 -11.19 -2.62 14.55
N GLN A 34 -12.19 -2.87 15.41
CA GLN A 34 -13.60 -2.61 15.11
C GLN A 34 -13.89 -1.12 14.92
N LYS A 35 -13.33 -0.26 15.78
CA LYS A 35 -13.49 1.20 15.67
C LYS A 35 -12.91 1.71 14.35
N LEU A 36 -11.70 1.27 14.00
CA LEU A 36 -11.04 1.66 12.75
C LEU A 36 -11.86 1.23 11.53
N ALA A 37 -12.31 -0.03 11.50
CA ALA A 37 -13.10 -0.55 10.40
C ALA A 37 -14.42 0.20 10.20
N ALA A 38 -15.16 0.45 11.30
CA ALA A 38 -16.41 1.20 11.26
C ALA A 38 -16.20 2.66 10.79
N GLY A 39 -15.19 3.34 11.34
CA GLY A 39 -14.85 4.71 10.95
C GLY A 39 -14.44 4.83 9.50
N TYR A 40 -13.61 3.90 9.01
CA TYR A 40 -13.17 3.87 7.62
C TYR A 40 -14.33 3.54 6.65
N ALA A 41 -15.16 2.56 6.99
CA ALA A 41 -16.33 2.21 6.20
C ALA A 41 -17.31 3.39 6.09
N GLN A 42 -17.54 4.12 7.19
CA GLN A 42 -18.34 5.34 7.17
C GLN A 42 -17.72 6.42 6.27
N LEU A 43 -16.41 6.66 6.40
CA LEU A 43 -15.68 7.67 5.62
C LEU A 43 -15.80 7.42 4.11
N ARG A 44 -15.59 6.17 3.69
CA ARG A 44 -15.62 5.78 2.26
C ARG A 44 -16.99 5.27 1.79
N ARG A 45 -18.03 5.38 2.64
CA ARG A 45 -19.41 4.92 2.36
C ARG A 45 -19.48 3.45 1.95
N ILE A 46 -18.60 2.63 2.51
CA ILE A 46 -18.58 1.18 2.27
C ILE A 46 -19.78 0.56 2.98
N PRO A 47 -20.57 -0.29 2.31
CA PRO A 47 -21.74 -0.92 2.93
C PRO A 47 -21.35 -1.71 4.19
N ALA A 48 -22.17 -1.60 5.25
CA ALA A 48 -21.90 -2.32 6.50
C ALA A 48 -21.77 -3.84 6.32
N HIS A 49 -22.49 -4.43 5.35
CA HIS A 49 -22.39 -5.85 5.04
C HIS A 49 -21.02 -6.25 4.44
N ASN A 50 -20.26 -5.30 3.91
CA ASN A 50 -18.90 -5.50 3.39
C ASN A 50 -17.82 -5.39 4.49
N CYS A 51 -18.21 -5.09 5.74
CA CYS A 51 -17.30 -5.16 6.88
C CYS A 51 -17.32 -6.59 7.45
N ILE A 52 -16.17 -7.27 7.42
CA ILE A 52 -16.02 -8.69 7.78
C ILE A 52 -15.10 -8.79 8.99
N GLY A 53 -15.65 -9.24 10.12
CA GLY A 53 -14.88 -9.59 11.30
C GLY A 53 -14.32 -11.00 11.18
N LEU A 54 -13.03 -11.18 11.43
CA LEU A 54 -12.38 -12.48 11.54
C LEU A 54 -11.95 -12.72 12.98
N LYS A 55 -12.15 -13.95 13.47
CA LYS A 55 -11.70 -14.36 14.78
C LYS A 55 -10.22 -14.71 14.72
N MET A 56 -9.38 -13.89 15.35
CA MET A 56 -7.94 -14.14 15.43
C MET A 56 -7.57 -14.84 16.73
N PRO A 57 -6.50 -15.67 16.74
CA PRO A 57 -5.95 -16.24 17.97
C PRO A 57 -5.58 -15.17 19.00
N SER A 58 -5.79 -15.49 20.28
CA SER A 58 -5.31 -14.69 21.42
C SER A 58 -4.16 -15.42 22.12
N PRO A 59 -3.03 -14.75 22.43
CA PRO A 59 -2.73 -13.34 22.16
C PRO A 59 -2.53 -13.06 20.65
N ALA A 60 -2.71 -11.79 20.27
CA ALA A 60 -2.52 -11.32 18.89
C ALA A 60 -1.10 -11.65 18.39
N ARG A 61 -1.01 -12.07 17.13
CA ARG A 61 0.25 -12.47 16.48
C ARG A 61 0.54 -11.60 15.28
N GLU A 62 1.81 -11.29 15.06
CA GLU A 62 2.24 -10.53 13.89
C GLU A 62 2.42 -11.42 12.65
N SER A 63 2.76 -12.70 12.87
CA SER A 63 2.99 -13.69 11.82
C SER A 63 2.21 -14.98 12.05
N LEU A 64 1.90 -15.67 10.96
CA LEU A 64 1.23 -16.96 10.91
C LEU A 64 2.02 -17.96 10.07
N SER A 65 1.86 -19.25 10.34
CA SER A 65 2.23 -20.29 9.37
C SER A 65 1.20 -20.36 8.24
N TRP A 66 1.49 -21.07 7.15
CA TRP A 66 0.53 -21.28 6.06
C TRP A 66 -0.75 -21.99 6.49
N THR A 67 -0.65 -22.96 7.39
CA THR A 67 -1.82 -23.66 7.94
C THR A 67 -2.69 -22.73 8.78
N GLU A 68 -2.07 -21.84 9.56
CA GLU A 68 -2.80 -20.84 10.34
C GLU A 68 -3.43 -19.77 9.44
N TYR A 69 -2.72 -19.28 8.43
CA TYR A 69 -3.28 -18.38 7.42
C TYR A 69 -4.50 -19.00 6.72
N ALA A 70 -4.40 -20.27 6.30
CA ALA A 70 -5.50 -20.97 5.66
C ALA A 70 -6.72 -21.10 6.58
N ARG A 71 -6.50 -21.52 7.82
CA ARG A 71 -7.52 -21.75 8.84
C ARG A 71 -8.20 -20.47 9.31
N ASP A 72 -7.40 -19.45 9.62
CA ASP A 72 -7.87 -18.26 10.37
C ASP A 72 -8.25 -17.10 9.45
N ILE A 73 -7.68 -17.02 8.23
CA ILE A 73 -7.89 -15.89 7.32
C ILE A 73 -8.50 -16.33 5.99
N LEU A 74 -7.79 -17.13 5.20
CA LEU A 74 -8.18 -17.41 3.81
C LEU A 74 -9.55 -18.09 3.70
N ASN A 75 -9.74 -19.23 4.37
CA ASN A 75 -10.98 -19.99 4.26
C ASN A 75 -12.17 -19.26 4.90
N PRO A 76 -12.05 -18.65 6.10
CA PRO A 76 -13.13 -17.84 6.67
C PRO A 76 -13.49 -16.65 5.78
N LEU A 77 -12.51 -15.93 5.23
CA LEU A 77 -12.78 -14.78 4.36
C LEU A 77 -13.43 -15.20 3.05
N ARG A 78 -12.96 -16.27 2.38
CA ARG A 78 -13.63 -16.83 1.19
C ARG A 78 -15.09 -17.20 1.48
N SER A 79 -15.35 -17.84 2.63
CA SER A 79 -16.71 -18.23 3.04
C SER A 79 -17.58 -16.99 3.25
N ALA A 80 -17.08 -15.99 3.98
CA ALA A 80 -17.79 -14.75 4.25
C ALA A 80 -18.11 -13.96 2.97
N LEU A 81 -17.20 -13.94 1.99
CA LEU A 81 -17.39 -13.27 0.70
C LEU A 81 -18.43 -13.99 -0.18
N LEU A 82 -18.47 -15.32 -0.16
CA LEU A 82 -19.50 -16.12 -0.85
C LEU A 82 -20.89 -15.89 -0.24
N GLU A 83 -21.00 -15.94 1.09
CA GLU A 83 -22.25 -15.66 1.82
C GLU A 83 -22.82 -14.26 1.49
N ARG A 84 -21.93 -13.28 1.29
CA ARG A 84 -22.26 -11.90 0.96
C ARG A 84 -22.46 -11.65 -0.54
N LYS A 85 -22.31 -12.66 -1.39
CA LYS A 85 -22.39 -12.55 -2.86
C LYS A 85 -21.39 -11.53 -3.44
N LEU A 86 -20.24 -11.38 -2.77
CA LEU A 86 -19.08 -10.63 -3.27
C LEU A 86 -18.15 -11.52 -4.10
N LEU A 87 -18.21 -12.81 -3.85
CA LEU A 87 -17.77 -13.87 -4.75
C LEU A 87 -18.98 -14.74 -5.13
N ALA A 88 -18.94 -15.35 -6.30
CA ALA A 88 -19.91 -16.35 -6.74
C ALA A 88 -19.18 -17.63 -7.11
N GLY A 89 -19.53 -18.74 -6.45
CA GLY A 89 -18.82 -20.00 -6.61
C GLY A 89 -19.04 -20.95 -5.44
N LYS A 90 -18.13 -21.93 -5.31
CA LYS A 90 -18.19 -22.93 -4.25
C LYS A 90 -16.80 -23.26 -3.73
N LEU A 91 -16.69 -23.41 -2.42
CA LEU A 91 -15.51 -23.98 -1.78
C LEU A 91 -15.61 -25.51 -1.73
N ALA A 92 -14.51 -26.19 -2.06
CA ALA A 92 -14.36 -27.62 -1.88
C ALA A 92 -14.61 -28.01 -0.40
N PRO A 93 -15.21 -29.18 -0.12
CA PRO A 93 -15.37 -29.66 1.26
C PRO A 93 -14.04 -30.07 1.88
N GLU A 94 -13.15 -30.64 1.07
CA GLU A 94 -11.82 -31.08 1.47
C GLU A 94 -10.82 -29.93 1.51
N THR A 95 -9.76 -30.11 2.29
CA THR A 95 -8.59 -29.23 2.32
C THR A 95 -7.37 -29.93 1.76
N ASP A 96 -6.44 -29.16 1.20
CA ASP A 96 -5.10 -29.67 0.90
C ASP A 96 -4.23 -29.84 2.18
N ASN A 97 -2.96 -30.18 1.98
CA ASN A 97 -1.99 -30.37 3.06
C ASN A 97 -1.68 -29.10 3.88
N LEU A 98 -2.02 -27.91 3.38
CA LEU A 98 -1.90 -26.64 4.07
C LEU A 98 -3.23 -26.18 4.69
N GLY A 99 -4.28 -27.01 4.63
CA GLY A 99 -5.60 -26.68 5.18
C GLY A 99 -6.41 -25.74 4.29
N ARG A 100 -6.01 -25.48 3.04
CA ARG A 100 -6.70 -24.56 2.14
C ARG A 100 -7.84 -25.28 1.42
N ARG A 101 -8.97 -24.59 1.25
CA ARG A 101 -10.09 -25.08 0.46
C ARG A 101 -10.02 -24.47 -0.94
N SER A 102 -10.00 -25.31 -1.97
CA SER A 102 -10.07 -24.85 -3.36
C SER A 102 -11.38 -24.11 -3.63
N LEU A 103 -11.31 -23.02 -4.38
CA LEU A 103 -12.45 -22.16 -4.73
C LEU A 103 -12.68 -22.25 -6.24
N THR A 104 -13.83 -22.78 -6.64
CA THR A 104 -14.28 -22.71 -8.04
C THR A 104 -15.25 -21.54 -8.18
N LEU A 105 -14.88 -20.55 -9.00
CA LEU A 105 -15.75 -19.41 -9.32
C LEU A 105 -16.75 -19.78 -10.41
N THR A 106 -17.96 -19.22 -10.31
CA THR A 106 -19.00 -19.30 -11.36
C THR A 106 -19.18 -17.98 -12.10
N GLU A 107 -18.68 -16.87 -11.54
CA GLU A 107 -18.72 -15.53 -12.11
C GLU A 107 -17.46 -14.75 -11.71
N ASP A 108 -17.21 -13.62 -12.37
CA ASP A 108 -16.12 -12.71 -11.99
C ASP A 108 -16.34 -12.16 -10.57
N PRO A 109 -15.29 -12.03 -9.75
CA PRO A 109 -15.40 -11.44 -8.42
C PRO A 109 -16.05 -10.05 -8.47
N ARG A 110 -17.04 -9.81 -7.59
CA ARG A 110 -17.59 -8.44 -7.40
C ARG A 110 -16.70 -7.61 -6.48
N VAL A 111 -16.04 -8.25 -5.52
CA VAL A 111 -15.01 -7.59 -4.70
C VAL A 111 -13.81 -7.20 -5.58
N ARG A 112 -13.38 -5.95 -5.46
CA ARG A 112 -12.23 -5.38 -6.17
C ARG A 112 -11.11 -4.93 -5.23
N TRP A 113 -11.45 -4.68 -3.97
CA TRP A 113 -10.54 -4.22 -2.93
C TRP A 113 -10.80 -4.92 -1.61
N ILE A 114 -9.74 -5.37 -0.94
CA ILE A 114 -9.75 -5.80 0.46
C ILE A 114 -8.89 -4.82 1.26
N ILE A 115 -9.49 -4.18 2.25
CA ILE A 115 -8.85 -3.25 3.18
C ILE A 115 -8.68 -3.96 4.52
N LEU A 116 -7.44 -4.20 4.91
CA LEU A 116 -7.09 -4.88 6.15
C LEU A 116 -6.91 -3.85 7.27
N CYS A 117 -7.65 -3.98 8.37
CA CYS A 117 -7.47 -3.11 9.54
C CYS A 117 -6.44 -3.68 10.51
N ARG A 118 -5.83 -2.78 11.29
CA ARG A 118 -5.04 -3.09 12.49
C ARG A 118 -5.63 -4.22 13.31
N GLY A 119 -4.77 -5.06 13.88
CA GLY A 119 -5.15 -6.21 14.72
C GLY A 119 -5.15 -7.54 13.95
N LEU A 120 -5.07 -7.50 12.62
CA LEU A 120 -4.81 -8.67 11.79
C LEU A 120 -3.29 -8.90 11.63
N PRO A 121 -2.81 -10.15 11.67
CA PRO A 121 -1.44 -10.47 11.27
C PRO A 121 -1.16 -9.97 9.84
N TRP A 122 0.11 -9.69 9.52
CA TRP A 122 0.50 -9.22 8.17
C TRP A 122 1.59 -10.06 7.53
N ARG A 123 2.13 -11.06 8.24
CA ARG A 123 3.23 -11.91 7.77
C ARG A 123 2.84 -13.37 7.75
N ILE A 124 3.28 -14.07 6.72
CA ILE A 124 3.38 -15.53 6.72
C ILE A 124 4.87 -15.86 6.88
N HIS A 125 5.21 -16.61 7.92
CA HIS A 125 6.58 -17.03 8.17
C HIS A 125 6.86 -18.39 7.52
N ARG A 126 8.13 -18.60 7.18
CA ARG A 126 8.63 -19.87 6.63
C ARG A 126 8.44 -21.00 7.63
N ASN A 127 8.08 -22.19 7.19
CA ASN A 127 8.20 -23.36 8.04
C ASN A 127 9.69 -23.67 8.28
N SER A 128 10.06 -24.05 9.50
CA SER A 128 11.44 -24.41 9.83
C SER A 128 11.94 -25.55 8.94
N GLY A 129 12.94 -25.29 8.10
CA GLY A 129 13.59 -26.29 7.25
C GLY A 129 13.31 -26.21 5.74
N ALA A 130 12.47 -25.29 5.27
CA ALA A 130 12.07 -25.18 3.86
C ALA A 130 12.85 -24.14 3.02
N ASP A 131 14.06 -23.73 3.42
CA ASP A 131 14.92 -22.96 2.50
C ASP A 131 15.82 -23.91 1.70
N GLY A 132 15.31 -24.26 0.52
CA GLY A 132 16.15 -24.53 -0.62
C GLY A 132 16.87 -23.24 -1.03
N LYS A 133 18.13 -23.36 -1.42
CA LYS A 133 18.86 -22.32 -2.14
C LYS A 133 18.03 -21.81 -3.33
N MET A 134 18.38 -20.65 -3.87
CA MET A 134 17.91 -20.16 -5.18
C MET A 134 17.79 -21.32 -6.19
N PHE A 135 16.58 -21.82 -6.44
CA PHE A 135 16.34 -22.88 -7.42
C PHE A 135 15.68 -22.24 -8.64
N GLY A 136 16.48 -21.85 -9.63
CA GLY A 136 15.99 -21.37 -10.93
C GLY A 136 15.91 -19.85 -11.09
N PRO A 137 15.25 -19.35 -12.17
CA PRO A 137 15.22 -17.94 -12.56
C PRO A 137 14.30 -17.05 -11.70
N SER A 138 13.42 -17.64 -10.87
CA SER A 138 12.60 -16.92 -9.89
C SER A 138 12.87 -17.44 -8.47
N PRO A 139 12.86 -16.58 -7.45
CA PRO A 139 13.00 -17.02 -6.06
C PRO A 139 11.76 -17.81 -5.63
N ILE A 140 11.95 -18.93 -4.95
CA ILE A 140 10.88 -19.67 -4.28
C ILE A 140 11.00 -19.35 -2.79
N SER A 141 9.90 -18.94 -2.17
CA SER A 141 9.84 -18.72 -0.72
C SER A 141 8.45 -19.02 -0.19
N GLU A 142 8.40 -19.59 1.01
CA GLU A 142 7.17 -19.69 1.80
C GLU A 142 6.90 -18.43 2.62
N ALA A 143 7.82 -17.47 2.69
CA ALA A 143 7.54 -16.19 3.32
C ALA A 143 6.71 -15.32 2.36
N ALA A 144 5.73 -14.63 2.91
CA ALA A 144 4.91 -13.67 2.17
C ALA A 144 4.25 -12.69 3.12
N SER A 145 3.77 -11.56 2.59
CA SER A 145 2.80 -10.76 3.32
C SER A 145 1.39 -11.32 3.11
N ILE A 146 0.57 -11.31 4.16
CA ILE A 146 -0.84 -11.74 4.08
C ILE A 146 -1.59 -10.88 3.06
N ASP A 147 -1.29 -9.59 3.03
CA ASP A 147 -1.85 -8.61 2.10
C ASP A 147 -1.62 -9.02 0.63
N SER A 148 -0.40 -9.46 0.27
CA SER A 148 -0.06 -9.88 -1.08
C SER A 148 -0.67 -11.25 -1.44
N GLU A 149 -0.76 -12.17 -0.48
CA GLU A 149 -1.42 -13.47 -0.67
C GLU A 149 -2.92 -13.35 -0.92
N LEU A 150 -3.58 -12.41 -0.23
CA LEU A 150 -5.00 -12.16 -0.41
C LEU A 150 -5.33 -11.61 -1.81
N CYS A 151 -4.34 -11.17 -2.58
CA CYS A 151 -4.57 -10.81 -3.98
C CYS A 151 -4.97 -12.02 -4.85
N LEU A 152 -4.51 -13.20 -4.46
CA LEU A 152 -4.84 -14.50 -5.05
C LEU A 152 -6.07 -15.15 -4.38
N LEU A 153 -6.79 -14.45 -3.51
CA LEU A 153 -7.90 -15.06 -2.77
C LEU A 153 -8.98 -15.64 -3.69
N ALA A 154 -9.20 -15.06 -4.87
CA ALA A 154 -10.21 -15.53 -5.82
C ALA A 154 -9.66 -16.48 -6.90
N THR A 155 -8.39 -16.88 -6.84
CA THR A 155 -7.81 -17.85 -7.78
C THR A 155 -7.91 -19.29 -7.28
N GLU A 156 -7.93 -20.23 -8.22
CA GLU A 156 -7.87 -21.68 -7.92
C GLU A 156 -6.48 -22.08 -7.42
N ASP A 157 -5.43 -21.55 -8.05
CA ASP A 157 -4.04 -21.73 -7.61
C ASP A 157 -3.60 -20.56 -6.73
N ASN A 158 -3.32 -20.88 -5.47
CA ASN A 158 -2.70 -19.97 -4.50
C ASN A 158 -1.59 -20.67 -3.71
N ALA A 159 -0.93 -21.66 -4.33
CA ALA A 159 0.22 -22.38 -3.79
C ALA A 159 1.36 -21.43 -3.39
N PRO A 160 2.09 -21.73 -2.28
CA PRO A 160 3.20 -20.90 -1.79
C PRO A 160 4.45 -21.07 -2.66
N ASN A 161 4.34 -20.73 -3.94
CA ASN A 161 5.36 -20.95 -4.96
C ASN A 161 6.30 -19.75 -5.14
N GLY A 162 6.17 -18.73 -4.28
CA GLY A 162 6.85 -17.45 -4.43
C GLY A 162 6.09 -16.47 -5.33
N PRO A 163 6.78 -15.51 -5.95
CA PRO A 163 6.13 -14.34 -6.52
C PRO A 163 5.32 -14.68 -7.78
N ALA A 164 4.08 -14.21 -7.83
CA ALA A 164 3.21 -14.29 -9.00
C ALA A 164 3.24 -12.95 -9.78
N PRO A 165 3.28 -12.95 -11.12
CA PRO A 165 3.26 -11.71 -11.89
C PRO A 165 2.02 -10.87 -11.59
N ASN A 166 2.20 -9.59 -11.29
CA ASN A 166 1.08 -8.67 -11.12
C ASN A 166 0.54 -8.22 -12.49
N PRO A 167 -0.74 -8.51 -12.83
CA PRO A 167 -1.33 -8.12 -14.12
C PRO A 167 -1.36 -6.60 -14.34
N TRP A 168 -1.45 -5.81 -13.27
CA TRP A 168 -1.53 -4.35 -13.34
C TRP A 168 -0.16 -3.68 -13.48
N TYR A 169 0.94 -4.40 -13.26
CA TYR A 169 2.27 -3.78 -13.21
C TYR A 169 2.68 -3.15 -14.55
N GLY A 170 3.28 -1.96 -14.46
CA GLY A 170 3.87 -1.23 -15.58
C GLY A 170 2.98 -0.12 -16.15
N LEU A 171 3.56 0.68 -17.06
CA LEU A 171 3.01 1.95 -17.56
C LEU A 171 1.76 1.79 -18.46
N SER A 172 1.37 0.58 -18.82
CA SER A 172 0.23 0.30 -19.70
C SER A 172 -0.74 -0.77 -19.19
N GLY A 173 -0.46 -1.44 -18.06
CA GLY A 173 -1.24 -2.58 -17.55
C GLY A 173 -1.24 -3.74 -18.55
N ASN A 174 -0.47 -4.79 -18.29
CA ASN A 174 -0.09 -5.74 -19.34
C ASN A 174 -1.10 -6.89 -19.56
N THR A 175 -2.39 -6.69 -19.29
CA THR A 175 -3.38 -7.79 -19.35
C THR A 175 -4.80 -7.37 -19.73
N ASP A 176 -5.52 -8.33 -20.30
CA ASP A 176 -6.97 -8.27 -20.52
C ASP A 176 -7.68 -7.92 -19.19
N PRO A 177 -8.57 -6.90 -19.17
CA PRO A 177 -9.39 -6.59 -18.01
C PRO A 177 -10.05 -7.80 -17.36
N LYS A 178 -10.48 -8.81 -18.16
CA LYS A 178 -11.06 -10.06 -17.66
C LYS A 178 -10.05 -10.88 -16.85
N GLU A 179 -8.82 -11.02 -17.34
CA GLU A 179 -7.75 -11.72 -16.64
C GLU A 179 -7.42 -11.03 -15.31
N SER A 180 -7.30 -9.70 -15.35
CA SER A 180 -6.99 -8.91 -14.15
C SER A 180 -8.14 -8.89 -13.12
N SER A 181 -9.38 -9.09 -13.56
CA SER A 181 -10.57 -9.06 -12.70
C SER A 181 -10.66 -10.21 -11.70
N ARG A 182 -9.86 -11.27 -11.90
CA ARG A 182 -9.76 -12.40 -10.98
C ARG A 182 -8.88 -12.12 -9.76
N PHE A 183 -8.04 -11.10 -9.82
CA PHE A 183 -7.19 -10.67 -8.72
C PHE A 183 -7.86 -9.55 -7.94
N ILE A 184 -7.63 -9.51 -6.63
CA ILE A 184 -8.24 -8.53 -5.74
C ILE A 184 -7.13 -7.64 -5.19
N ARG A 185 -7.24 -6.33 -5.35
CA ARG A 185 -6.22 -5.43 -4.80
C ARG A 185 -6.35 -5.35 -3.28
N THR A 186 -5.23 -5.21 -2.60
CA THR A 186 -5.21 -5.06 -1.14
C THR A 186 -4.52 -3.78 -0.71
N ALA A 187 -4.92 -3.28 0.46
CA ALA A 187 -4.23 -2.23 1.21
C ALA A 187 -4.52 -2.42 2.70
N ARG A 188 -3.70 -1.82 3.55
CA ARG A 188 -3.80 -1.94 5.00
C ARG A 188 -3.87 -0.60 5.71
N LEU A 189 -4.72 -0.54 6.73
CA LEU A 189 -4.82 0.54 7.69
C LEU A 189 -4.22 0.05 9.02
N ASP A 190 -2.92 0.24 9.18
CA ASP A 190 -2.18 -0.23 10.36
C ASP A 190 -0.93 0.64 10.60
N GLY A 191 -0.35 0.52 11.79
CA GLY A 191 0.80 1.31 12.22
C GLY A 191 1.11 1.10 13.71
N PRO A 192 1.96 1.91 14.34
CA PRO A 192 2.30 1.79 15.76
C PRO A 192 1.09 1.78 16.69
N THR A 193 0.14 2.69 16.45
CA THR A 193 -1.03 2.91 17.31
C THR A 193 -2.26 3.25 16.47
N LEU A 194 -3.46 2.95 16.98
CA LEU A 194 -4.71 3.39 16.35
C LEU A 194 -4.74 4.91 16.14
N ALA A 195 -4.31 5.69 17.13
CA ALA A 195 -4.28 7.15 17.04
C ALA A 195 -3.35 7.65 15.92
N GLY A 196 -2.23 6.96 15.67
CA GLY A 196 -1.35 7.25 14.54
C GLY A 196 -2.03 7.01 13.19
N VAL A 197 -2.73 5.88 13.04
CA VAL A 197 -3.49 5.54 11.83
C VAL A 197 -4.63 6.54 11.58
N GLU A 198 -5.43 6.87 12.60
CA GLU A 198 -6.52 7.85 12.51
C GLU A 198 -5.99 9.25 12.16
N ARG A 199 -4.84 9.64 12.73
CA ARG A 199 -4.16 10.91 12.40
C ARG A 199 -3.71 10.93 10.94
N SER A 200 -3.11 9.85 10.43
CA SER A 200 -2.72 9.74 9.02
C SER A 200 -3.92 9.89 8.09
N LEU A 201 -5.02 9.17 8.35
CA LEU A 201 -6.27 9.26 7.57
C LEU A 201 -6.88 10.67 7.61
N GLY A 202 -6.91 11.32 8.77
CA GLY A 202 -7.41 12.69 8.90
C GLY A 202 -6.57 13.70 8.09
N ARG A 203 -5.24 13.58 8.15
CA ARG A 203 -4.30 14.41 7.40
C ARG A 203 -4.37 14.16 5.89
N MET A 204 -4.56 12.92 5.47
CA MET A 204 -4.84 12.58 4.07
C MET A 204 -6.10 13.28 3.58
N TYR A 205 -7.19 13.24 4.35
CA TYR A 205 -8.44 13.89 3.97
C TYR A 205 -8.32 15.43 3.90
N GLN A 206 -7.50 16.02 4.76
CA GLN A 206 -7.13 17.44 4.64
C GLN A 206 -6.48 17.71 3.28
N ALA A 207 -5.53 16.87 2.84
CA ALA A 207 -4.89 17.01 1.54
C ALA A 207 -5.85 16.78 0.36
N GLU A 208 -6.79 15.84 0.46
CA GLU A 208 -7.82 15.67 -0.59
C GLU A 208 -8.70 16.92 -0.76
N LYS A 209 -8.92 17.67 0.34
CA LYS A 209 -9.72 18.90 0.34
C LYS A 209 -8.97 20.15 -0.08
N LEU A 210 -7.69 20.25 0.24
CA LEU A 210 -6.90 21.47 0.08
C LEU A 210 -5.80 21.34 -0.98
N GLY A 211 -5.58 20.13 -1.50
CA GLY A 211 -4.43 19.77 -2.33
C GLY A 211 -3.21 19.37 -1.50
N LEU A 212 -2.45 18.40 -2.03
CA LEU A 212 -1.16 18.01 -1.46
C LEU A 212 -0.13 19.13 -1.69
N ARG A 213 0.50 19.58 -0.60
CA ARG A 213 1.46 20.69 -0.58
C ARG A 213 2.71 20.29 0.20
N GLY A 214 3.85 20.86 -0.18
CA GLY A 214 5.09 20.66 0.54
C GLY A 214 6.29 20.51 -0.38
N ARG A 215 7.31 19.81 0.11
CA ARG A 215 8.56 19.55 -0.62
C ARG A 215 8.75 18.05 -0.85
N ALA A 216 9.60 17.72 -1.82
CA ALA A 216 10.04 16.36 -2.05
C ALA A 216 11.48 16.18 -1.56
N TYR A 217 11.73 15.06 -0.88
CA TYR A 217 13.03 14.68 -0.35
C TYR A 217 13.40 13.31 -0.86
N ILE A 218 14.51 13.21 -1.59
CA ILE A 218 14.98 11.98 -2.20
C ILE A 218 16.33 11.62 -1.58
N ASP A 219 16.40 10.46 -0.94
CA ASP A 219 17.58 9.97 -0.23
C ASP A 219 18.17 8.79 -1.03
N GLN A 220 19.20 9.09 -1.83
CA GLN A 220 19.84 8.15 -2.76
C GLN A 220 21.11 7.54 -2.17
N GLY A 221 21.71 6.63 -2.94
CA GLY A 221 23.03 6.09 -2.59
C GLY A 221 22.98 4.66 -2.10
N GLY A 222 21.95 3.91 -2.49
CA GLY A 222 21.84 2.51 -2.14
C GLY A 222 22.79 1.62 -2.95
N PRO A 223 22.68 0.30 -2.75
CA PRO A 223 23.73 -0.62 -3.18
C PRO A 223 23.68 -0.95 -4.67
N TYR A 224 22.61 -0.58 -5.39
CA TYR A 224 22.39 -0.95 -6.79
C TYR A 224 22.06 0.26 -7.67
N ALA A 225 22.72 0.38 -8.82
CA ALA A 225 22.48 1.50 -9.76
C ALA A 225 21.05 1.55 -10.31
N GLU A 226 20.38 0.40 -10.41
CA GLU A 226 18.99 0.31 -10.88
C GLU A 226 18.04 1.05 -9.93
N GLY A 227 18.15 0.84 -8.61
CA GLY A 227 17.31 1.53 -7.64
C GLY A 227 17.58 3.03 -7.64
N ASP A 228 18.85 3.46 -7.66
CA ASP A 228 19.19 4.90 -7.75
C ASP A 228 18.60 5.55 -9.02
N THR A 229 18.48 4.80 -10.11
CA THR A 229 17.78 5.26 -11.32
C THR A 229 16.29 5.51 -11.06
N TRP A 230 15.62 4.64 -10.30
CA TRP A 230 14.21 4.84 -9.90
C TRP A 230 14.04 6.09 -9.04
N PHE A 231 14.90 6.30 -8.04
CA PHE A 231 14.86 7.51 -7.20
C PHE A 231 15.15 8.78 -8.02
N SER A 232 16.09 8.74 -8.95
CA SER A 232 16.43 9.87 -9.83
C SER A 232 15.24 10.28 -10.72
N ARG A 233 14.53 9.29 -11.27
CA ARG A 233 13.31 9.52 -12.06
C ARG A 233 12.19 10.07 -11.20
N SER A 234 12.00 9.53 -9.99
CA SER A 234 11.02 10.04 -9.02
C SER A 234 11.28 11.52 -8.71
N ALA A 235 12.54 11.90 -8.48
CA ALA A 235 12.94 13.29 -8.27
C ALA A 235 12.58 14.20 -9.47
N SER A 236 12.77 13.70 -10.70
CA SER A 236 12.39 14.43 -11.91
C SER A 236 10.88 14.64 -12.02
N ILE A 237 10.10 13.61 -11.70
CA ILE A 237 8.63 13.69 -11.70
C ILE A 237 8.14 14.69 -10.64
N CYS A 238 8.67 14.64 -9.41
CA CYS A 238 8.34 15.61 -8.36
C CYS A 238 8.59 17.05 -8.81
N ARG A 239 9.74 17.34 -9.43
CA ARG A 239 10.05 18.66 -9.99
C ARG A 239 9.07 19.08 -11.08
N THR A 240 8.71 18.15 -11.96
CA THR A 240 7.74 18.40 -13.05
C THR A 240 6.35 18.72 -12.51
N LEU A 241 5.96 18.07 -11.41
CA LEU A 241 4.70 18.34 -10.69
C LEU A 241 4.73 19.62 -9.85
N GLY A 242 5.85 20.36 -9.82
CA GLY A 242 5.98 21.63 -9.11
C GLY A 242 6.40 21.52 -7.65
N PHE A 243 6.81 20.34 -7.17
CA PHE A 243 7.33 20.18 -5.81
C PHE A 243 8.83 20.53 -5.79
N PRO A 244 9.25 21.54 -4.99
CA PRO A 244 10.67 21.76 -4.73
C PRO A 244 11.30 20.47 -4.20
N THR A 245 12.35 20.00 -4.86
CA THR A 245 12.90 18.66 -4.63
C THR A 245 14.38 18.74 -4.25
N ASP A 246 14.70 18.25 -3.05
CA ASP A 246 16.05 18.08 -2.56
C ASP A 246 16.49 16.62 -2.76
N VAL A 247 17.74 16.40 -3.15
CA VAL A 247 18.31 15.07 -3.38
C VAL A 247 19.61 14.95 -2.58
N GLU A 248 19.64 13.98 -1.67
CA GLU A 248 20.85 13.56 -0.95
C GLU A 248 21.51 12.42 -1.72
N THR A 249 22.80 12.57 -2.06
CA THR A 249 23.54 11.62 -2.92
C THR A 249 24.79 11.04 -2.24
N SER A 250 25.14 11.51 -1.04
CA SER A 250 26.37 11.13 -0.34
C SER A 250 26.37 9.72 0.23
N LYS A 251 25.25 8.98 0.12
CA LYS A 251 24.98 7.70 0.78
C LYS A 251 24.82 7.79 2.30
N ASP A 252 24.89 8.99 2.86
CA ASP A 252 24.39 9.26 4.19
C ASP A 252 22.87 9.49 4.13
N VAL A 253 22.18 9.22 5.24
CA VAL A 253 20.76 9.59 5.35
C VAL A 253 20.61 11.10 5.45
N ILE A 254 19.42 11.61 5.11
CA ILE A 254 19.06 13.02 5.34
C ILE A 254 19.40 13.42 6.79
N SER A 255 20.42 14.27 6.91
CA SER A 255 21.00 14.67 8.20
C SER A 255 19.99 15.41 9.09
N THR A 256 20.24 15.39 10.39
CA THR A 256 19.47 16.14 11.38
C THR A 256 19.57 17.66 11.19
N ASP A 257 20.66 18.12 10.57
CA ASP A 257 20.97 19.55 10.42
C ASP A 257 20.42 20.16 9.13
N VAL A 258 19.84 19.34 8.25
CA VAL A 258 19.27 19.85 7.00
C VAL A 258 17.81 20.27 7.16
N ARG A 259 17.43 21.17 6.27
CA ARG A 259 16.08 21.69 6.15
C ARG A 259 15.10 20.57 5.73
N PHE A 260 14.05 20.33 6.53
CA PHE A 260 13.07 19.24 6.30
C PHE A 260 11.61 19.73 6.45
N ASP A 261 11.24 20.71 5.62
CA ASP A 261 9.96 21.41 5.70
C ASP A 261 8.85 20.68 4.95
N ALA A 262 7.79 20.33 5.69
CA ALA A 262 6.57 19.73 5.16
C ALA A 262 6.84 18.73 4.02
N PRO A 263 7.51 17.59 4.28
CA PRO A 263 7.74 16.58 3.27
C PRO A 263 6.42 16.05 2.72
N ALA A 264 6.06 16.43 1.50
CA ALA A 264 4.94 15.87 0.74
C ALA A 264 5.33 14.54 0.10
N PHE A 265 6.61 14.43 -0.28
CA PHE A 265 7.21 13.19 -0.75
C PHE A 265 8.51 12.93 0.00
N TYR A 266 8.67 11.71 0.48
CA TYR A 266 9.96 11.19 0.94
C TYR A 266 10.23 9.85 0.28
N PHE A 267 11.30 9.75 -0.51
CA PHE A 267 11.73 8.49 -1.11
C PHE A 267 13.19 8.25 -0.76
N GLY A 268 13.44 7.31 0.15
CA GLY A 268 14.77 6.90 0.54
C GLY A 268 15.01 5.41 0.42
N TRP A 269 16.25 4.98 0.59
CA TRP A 269 16.57 3.56 0.65
C TRP A 269 17.87 3.24 1.40
N TYR A 270 18.25 1.97 1.41
CA TYR A 270 19.51 1.40 1.93
C TYR A 270 19.60 1.17 3.43
N THR A 271 19.10 2.06 4.29
CA THR A 271 19.29 1.86 5.74
C THR A 271 18.29 0.89 6.34
N GLN A 272 18.78 0.03 7.24
CA GLN A 272 17.95 -1.01 7.85
C GLN A 272 16.87 -0.49 8.81
N LYS A 273 17.19 0.57 9.56
CA LYS A 273 16.31 1.16 10.56
C LYS A 273 16.13 2.65 10.30
N PRO A 274 15.01 3.26 10.75
CA PRO A 274 14.84 4.70 10.78
C PRO A 274 16.09 5.41 11.29
N LYS A 275 16.58 6.38 10.51
CA LYS A 275 17.75 7.21 10.84
C LYS A 275 17.56 8.64 10.33
N GLY A 276 18.44 9.53 10.79
CA GLY A 276 18.46 10.92 10.37
C GLY A 276 17.18 11.63 10.77
N LYS A 277 16.70 12.54 9.92
CA LYS A 277 15.58 13.42 10.26
C LYS A 277 14.27 12.67 10.55
N LEU A 278 14.06 11.52 9.91
CA LEU A 278 12.86 10.69 10.12
C LEU A 278 12.91 9.80 11.36
N ALA A 279 14.06 9.70 12.04
CA ALA A 279 14.17 9.05 13.34
C ALA A 279 13.99 10.03 14.51
N GLU A 280 13.98 11.34 14.25
CA GLU A 280 13.80 12.33 15.31
C GLU A 280 12.36 12.31 15.84
N PRO A 281 12.17 12.24 17.18
CA PRO A 281 10.85 12.34 17.77
C PRO A 281 10.14 13.63 17.37
N GLY A 282 8.89 13.52 16.90
CA GLY A 282 8.08 14.66 16.52
C GLY A 282 8.26 15.15 15.08
N THR A 283 9.14 14.51 14.29
CA THR A 283 9.18 14.77 12.84
C THR A 283 7.84 14.40 12.21
N LEU A 284 7.24 15.36 11.50
CA LEU A 284 5.96 15.19 10.80
C LEU A 284 6.13 15.41 9.31
N LEU A 285 5.50 14.55 8.53
CA LEU A 285 5.32 14.70 7.09
C LEU A 285 4.17 15.68 6.80
N ALA A 286 4.09 16.21 5.59
CA ALA A 286 2.96 17.05 5.19
C ALA A 286 1.62 16.28 5.24
N PRO A 287 0.47 16.96 5.41
CA PRO A 287 -0.81 16.32 5.23
C PRO A 287 -0.92 15.68 3.84
N GLY A 288 -1.31 14.40 3.78
CA GLY A 288 -1.38 13.66 2.52
C GLY A 288 -0.04 13.18 1.96
N ALA A 289 1.03 13.21 2.75
CA ALA A 289 2.35 12.83 2.28
C ALA A 289 2.42 11.36 1.83
N ILE A 290 3.21 11.13 0.78
CA ILE A 290 3.51 9.80 0.26
C ILE A 290 4.99 9.52 0.54
N ALA A 291 5.27 8.48 1.31
CA ALA A 291 6.62 8.21 1.79
C ALA A 291 7.00 6.75 1.62
N LEU A 292 8.24 6.48 1.23
CA LEU A 292 8.79 5.15 1.06
C LEU A 292 10.24 5.16 1.56
N HIS A 293 10.61 4.16 2.36
CA HIS A 293 12.00 3.79 2.55
C HIS A 293 12.21 2.36 2.06
N LEU A 294 12.93 2.21 0.95
CA LEU A 294 13.16 0.91 0.33
C LEU A 294 14.27 0.16 1.07
N HIS A 295 13.85 -0.85 1.83
CA HIS A 295 14.71 -1.79 2.52
C HIS A 295 14.00 -3.15 2.61
N SER A 296 14.77 -4.24 2.65
CA SER A 296 14.24 -5.61 2.60
C SER A 296 13.29 -5.96 3.75
N PHE A 297 13.49 -5.36 4.91
CA PHE A 297 12.72 -5.67 6.13
C PHE A 297 11.90 -4.49 6.65
N SER A 298 11.66 -3.49 5.80
CA SER A 298 11.00 -2.23 6.21
C SER A 298 9.61 -2.43 6.85
N GLY A 299 8.93 -3.54 6.54
CA GLY A 299 7.58 -3.89 7.01
C GLY A 299 7.53 -5.01 8.04
N GLN A 300 8.67 -5.49 8.56
CA GLN A 300 8.69 -6.57 9.55
C GLN A 300 8.05 -6.18 10.88
N ALA A 301 8.21 -4.91 11.28
CA ALA A 301 7.83 -4.39 12.58
C ALA A 301 6.86 -3.22 12.42
N LEU A 302 5.60 -3.49 12.02
CA LEU A 302 4.60 -2.42 11.77
C LEU A 302 4.20 -1.67 13.03
N HIS A 303 4.41 -2.26 14.20
CA HIS A 303 4.01 -1.69 15.48
C HIS A 303 5.18 -1.10 16.28
N ASP A 304 6.39 -1.07 15.70
CA ASP A 304 7.60 -0.55 16.33
C ASP A 304 8.29 0.48 15.41
N PRO A 305 8.03 1.78 15.61
CA PRO A 305 8.59 2.85 14.78
C PRO A 305 10.07 3.09 15.02
N ILE A 306 10.69 2.47 16.04
CA ILE A 306 12.14 2.58 16.28
C ILE A 306 12.88 1.60 15.38
N ASN A 307 12.30 0.42 15.15
CA ASN A 307 12.94 -0.65 14.40
C ASN A 307 12.39 -0.85 12.98
N GLY A 308 11.19 -0.34 12.67
CA GLY A 308 10.53 -0.49 11.37
C GLY A 308 10.36 0.83 10.62
N TRP A 309 10.91 0.93 9.40
CA TRP A 309 10.73 2.09 8.53
C TRP A 309 9.26 2.36 8.20
N THR A 310 8.48 1.33 7.88
CA THR A 310 7.06 1.52 7.56
C THR A 310 6.31 2.10 8.75
N ALA A 311 6.58 1.58 9.96
CA ALA A 311 6.00 2.06 11.20
C ALA A 311 6.38 3.52 11.49
N ALA A 312 7.65 3.89 11.32
CA ALA A 312 8.13 5.26 11.49
C ALA A 312 7.46 6.24 10.53
N LEU A 313 7.27 5.84 9.26
CA LEU A 313 6.60 6.68 8.27
C LEU A 313 5.11 6.87 8.60
N VAL A 314 4.42 5.84 9.11
CA VAL A 314 3.04 5.98 9.60
C VAL A 314 2.99 6.89 10.83
N GLU A 315 3.91 6.74 11.78
CA GLU A 315 4.04 7.60 12.97
C GLU A 315 4.19 9.08 12.57
N ALA A 316 5.06 9.34 11.58
CA ALA A 316 5.30 10.66 11.01
C ALA A 316 4.12 11.21 10.18
N GLY A 317 3.08 10.40 9.94
CA GLY A 317 1.84 10.82 9.30
C GLY A 317 1.77 10.59 7.78
N ALA A 318 2.52 9.63 7.25
CA ALA A 318 2.41 9.23 5.85
C ALA A 318 0.99 8.75 5.54
N ALA A 319 0.37 9.33 4.52
CA ALA A 319 -0.93 8.91 4.00
C ALA A 319 -0.84 7.63 3.14
N LEU A 320 0.32 7.41 2.51
CA LEU A 320 0.66 6.20 1.80
C LEU A 320 2.12 5.85 2.07
N THR A 321 2.37 4.61 2.46
CA THR A 321 3.71 4.04 2.62
C THR A 321 3.71 2.54 2.31
N PHE A 322 4.89 1.94 2.29
CA PHE A 322 5.10 0.57 1.87
C PHE A 322 6.13 -0.12 2.75
N GLY A 323 5.97 -1.43 2.88
CA GLY A 323 6.88 -2.27 3.65
C GLY A 323 7.16 -3.59 2.96
N ASN A 324 8.29 -4.22 3.29
CA ASN A 324 8.58 -5.60 2.95
C ASN A 324 8.70 -6.43 4.24
N VAL A 325 7.97 -7.55 4.31
CA VAL A 325 7.92 -8.41 5.52
C VAL A 325 9.08 -9.41 5.60
N ASP A 326 9.79 -9.62 4.51
CA ASP A 326 10.97 -10.47 4.36
C ASP A 326 11.72 -10.02 3.10
N GLU A 327 12.88 -10.61 2.80
CA GLU A 327 13.75 -10.27 1.68
C GLU A 327 12.99 -10.32 0.34
N PRO A 328 12.79 -9.16 -0.32
CA PRO A 328 11.98 -9.11 -1.52
C PRO A 328 12.79 -9.28 -2.81
N TYR A 329 14.11 -9.07 -2.81
CA TYR A 329 14.89 -8.69 -3.99
C TYR A 329 14.43 -7.37 -4.62
N LEU A 330 15.39 -6.52 -4.98
CA LEU A 330 15.13 -5.16 -5.48
C LEU A 330 14.04 -5.12 -6.58
N THR A 331 14.18 -5.95 -7.61
CA THR A 331 13.32 -5.93 -8.81
C THR A 331 11.89 -6.39 -8.58
N LEU A 332 11.58 -6.94 -7.40
CA LEU A 332 10.22 -7.36 -7.02
C LEU A 332 9.57 -6.41 -6.00
N THR A 333 10.25 -5.32 -5.64
CA THR A 333 9.72 -4.28 -4.75
C THR A 333 8.91 -3.23 -5.52
N VAL A 334 8.08 -2.48 -4.78
CA VAL A 334 7.37 -1.32 -5.34
C VAL A 334 8.36 -0.34 -5.97
N ARG A 335 8.05 0.10 -7.19
CA ARG A 335 8.88 1.05 -7.94
C ARG A 335 8.43 2.50 -7.71
N PRO A 336 9.22 3.35 -7.02
CA PRO A 336 8.81 4.72 -6.74
C PRO A 336 8.64 5.57 -8.00
N ASP A 337 9.39 5.29 -9.07
CA ASP A 337 9.27 6.02 -10.34
C ASP A 337 7.95 5.72 -11.05
N VAL A 338 7.51 4.46 -11.05
CA VAL A 338 6.21 4.05 -11.60
C VAL A 338 5.06 4.57 -10.72
N LEU A 339 5.20 4.50 -9.40
CA LEU A 339 4.21 5.07 -8.47
C LEU A 339 3.98 6.55 -8.76
N MET A 340 5.05 7.33 -8.85
CA MET A 340 4.96 8.77 -9.12
C MET A 340 4.39 9.07 -10.50
N HIS A 341 4.74 8.27 -11.51
CA HIS A 341 4.17 8.40 -12.84
C HIS A 341 2.66 8.19 -12.83
N GLU A 342 2.18 7.10 -12.23
CA GLU A 342 0.75 6.80 -12.18
C GLU A 342 -0.03 7.79 -11.33
N LEU A 343 0.54 8.28 -10.24
CA LEU A 343 -0.05 9.38 -9.48
C LEU A 343 -0.17 10.63 -10.35
N ALA A 344 0.87 11.00 -11.11
CA ALA A 344 0.86 12.15 -12.01
C ALA A 344 -0.20 12.05 -13.11
N LEU A 345 -0.54 10.84 -13.56
CA LEU A 345 -1.66 10.58 -14.47
C LEU A 345 -3.03 10.70 -13.79
N GLY A 346 -3.06 10.91 -12.48
CA GLY A 346 -4.27 11.13 -11.70
C GLY A 346 -4.95 9.85 -11.21
N ASN A 347 -4.28 8.69 -11.26
CA ASN A 347 -4.77 7.48 -10.59
C ASN A 347 -4.81 7.70 -9.06
N CYS A 348 -5.68 6.97 -8.36
CA CYS A 348 -5.64 6.97 -6.89
C CYS A 348 -4.38 6.26 -6.36
N ALA A 349 -4.06 6.51 -5.10
CA ALA A 349 -2.89 5.97 -4.41
C ALA A 349 -2.74 4.45 -4.57
N GLY A 350 -3.83 3.71 -4.40
CA GLY A 350 -3.84 2.26 -4.49
C GLY A 350 -3.68 1.74 -5.92
N GLU A 351 -4.32 2.37 -6.91
CA GLU A 351 -4.13 1.99 -8.32
C GLU A 351 -2.69 2.24 -8.76
N ALA A 352 -2.14 3.39 -8.40
CA ALA A 352 -0.75 3.72 -8.65
C ALA A 352 0.20 2.75 -7.93
N ALA A 353 -0.08 2.41 -6.68
CA ALA A 353 0.68 1.43 -5.91
C ALA A 353 0.70 0.05 -6.58
N TRP A 354 -0.46 -0.50 -6.96
CA TRP A 354 -0.52 -1.80 -7.63
C TRP A 354 0.10 -1.76 -9.03
N LYS A 355 0.02 -0.67 -9.77
CA LYS A 355 0.75 -0.54 -11.04
C LYS A 355 2.26 -0.42 -10.86
N ALA A 356 2.72 0.02 -9.68
CA ALA A 356 4.12 0.13 -9.32
C ALA A 356 4.72 -1.14 -8.69
N THR A 357 3.88 -2.09 -8.27
CA THR A 357 4.31 -3.34 -7.63
C THR A 357 4.46 -4.47 -8.66
N PRO A 358 5.66 -5.04 -8.88
CA PRO A 358 5.88 -6.04 -9.94
C PRO A 358 5.15 -7.37 -9.75
N VAL A 359 4.94 -7.80 -8.50
CA VAL A 359 4.46 -9.15 -8.18
C VAL A 359 3.45 -9.17 -7.03
N MET A 360 2.59 -10.18 -7.03
CA MET A 360 1.71 -10.59 -5.94
C MET A 360 2.30 -11.84 -5.27
N SER A 361 1.68 -12.35 -4.19
CA SER A 361 2.17 -13.50 -3.44
C SER A 361 3.63 -13.34 -3.00
N TRP A 362 3.96 -12.16 -2.47
CA TRP A 362 5.32 -11.78 -2.12
C TRP A 362 5.36 -10.87 -0.87
N MET A 363 6.49 -10.20 -0.65
CA MET A 363 6.79 -9.56 0.63
C MET A 363 6.13 -8.19 0.84
N GLY A 364 5.64 -7.57 -0.24
CA GLY A 364 5.21 -6.18 -0.25
C GLY A 364 3.86 -5.93 0.44
N VAL A 365 3.82 -4.93 1.32
CA VAL A 365 2.62 -4.43 1.99
C VAL A 365 2.39 -2.97 1.58
N ILE A 366 1.14 -2.61 1.24
CA ILE A 366 0.73 -1.23 0.95
C ILE A 366 -0.05 -0.72 2.16
N ILE A 367 0.42 0.36 2.79
CA ILE A 367 -0.20 0.93 3.99
C ILE A 367 -0.72 2.34 3.69
N GLY A 368 -1.99 2.57 4.00
CA GLY A 368 -2.69 3.82 3.73
C GLY A 368 -4.04 3.57 3.08
N ASP A 369 -4.77 4.67 2.83
CA ASP A 369 -6.04 4.62 2.11
C ASP A 369 -5.77 4.51 0.60
N PRO A 370 -6.12 3.39 -0.06
CA PRO A 370 -5.87 3.22 -1.49
C PRO A 370 -6.69 4.15 -2.37
N PHE A 371 -7.71 4.82 -1.83
CA PHE A 371 -8.59 5.70 -2.58
C PHE A 371 -8.17 7.17 -2.50
N TYR A 372 -7.10 7.47 -1.77
CA TYR A 372 -6.50 8.80 -1.72
C TYR A 372 -6.14 9.31 -3.12
N GLN A 373 -6.58 10.53 -3.45
CA GLN A 373 -6.23 11.20 -4.71
C GLN A 373 -5.42 12.49 -4.44
N PRO A 374 -4.08 12.45 -4.43
CA PRO A 374 -3.24 13.59 -4.03
C PRO A 374 -3.33 14.80 -4.95
N PHE A 375 -3.71 14.61 -6.22
CA PHE A 375 -3.74 15.64 -7.25
C PHE A 375 -5.16 15.88 -7.79
N THR A 376 -6.15 15.98 -6.89
CA THR A 376 -7.49 16.50 -7.22
C THR A 376 -7.53 18.00 -7.43
N HIS A 377 -6.58 18.72 -6.82
CA HIS A 377 -6.48 20.18 -6.87
C HIS A 377 -5.21 20.58 -7.62
N ASP A 378 -5.34 21.39 -8.67
CA ASP A 378 -4.19 21.94 -9.38
C ASP A 378 -3.54 23.11 -8.60
N ILE A 379 -2.32 23.49 -8.99
CA ILE A 379 -1.57 24.56 -8.30
C ILE A 379 -2.38 25.88 -8.26
N PRO A 380 -2.99 26.36 -9.37
CA PRO A 380 -3.85 27.54 -9.32
C PRO A 380 -4.98 27.49 -8.29
N GLN A 381 -5.70 26.36 -8.20
CA GLN A 381 -6.77 26.15 -7.20
C GLN A 381 -6.21 26.23 -5.79
N GLN A 382 -5.07 25.57 -5.53
CA GLN A 382 -4.42 25.61 -4.23
C GLN A 382 -3.97 27.02 -3.83
N LEU A 383 -3.44 27.80 -4.79
CA LEU A 383 -3.05 29.20 -4.57
C LEU A 383 -4.26 30.11 -4.32
N ALA A 384 -5.37 29.89 -5.02
CA ALA A 384 -6.61 30.61 -4.77
C ALA A 384 -7.15 30.34 -3.36
N ASP A 385 -7.17 29.08 -2.92
CA ASP A 385 -7.60 28.70 -1.57
C ASP A 385 -6.72 29.36 -0.49
N LEU A 386 -5.40 29.40 -0.70
CA LEU A 386 -4.45 30.08 0.19
C LEU A 386 -4.77 31.56 0.39
N SER A 387 -5.15 32.25 -0.69
CA SER A 387 -5.48 33.67 -0.64
C SER A 387 -6.77 33.97 0.14
N GLN A 388 -7.67 33.00 0.24
CA GLN A 388 -8.98 33.17 0.88
C GLN A 388 -9.01 32.70 2.34
N LYS A 389 -8.18 31.71 2.72
CA LYS A 389 -8.18 31.11 4.06
C LYS A 389 -6.76 30.75 4.51
N PRO A 390 -5.90 31.74 4.83
CA PRO A 390 -4.51 31.51 5.19
C PRO A 390 -4.32 30.68 6.48
N ASP A 391 -5.29 30.74 7.40
CA ASP A 391 -5.21 30.05 8.70
C ASP A 391 -5.66 28.57 8.67
N ASN A 392 -6.10 28.05 7.53
CA ASN A 392 -6.54 26.66 7.37
C ASN A 392 -5.39 25.69 7.01
N LEU A 393 -4.14 26.13 7.19
CA LEU A 393 -2.93 25.36 6.89
C LEU A 393 -2.56 24.40 8.03
#